data_AF-A0A0U3G3C3-F1
#
_entry.id   AF-A0A0U3G3C3-F1
#
_cell.length_a   1.000
_cell.length_b   1.000
_cell.length_c   1.000
_cell.angle_alpha   90.00
_cell.angle_beta   90.00
_cell.angle_gamma   90.00
#
_symmetry.space_group_name_H-M   'P 1'
#
loop_
_entity.id
_entity.type
_entity.pdbx_description
1 polymer ?
#
loop_
_entity_poly.entity_id
_entity_poly.type
_entity_poly.pdbx_seq_one_letter_code
_entity_poly.pdbx_strand_id
1 'polypeptide(L)'
;MRPTNPYEYLKVKRRELDKIDREILELLKKRIETVSEITNIKKSLNLPVVDEEREEEVLKSRSIWAAEMGLDWRYVEDIYNVILTMSRSVQLYANEKLYVGIYGYGGMARTLAALFSRAGHNVVITGRNMDKAKELAERLKVDVKEPEEVAREVEWLILTTPPEATLEVARSLTKYMRSGSLLSDILSIKLGIVDKILEELPEYIEYVSLHPLFGPDVNPVGETIVIIPLKSYDYWIGKLNSVLTAMGLRVVISTLEEHEKAMAITQVPHHFALMTLQETMERLSRELGVNYKDYVTHSLKKTMEVVERLSELRGVIEEIQRNKYSKLSRKTFIEVAKELDEKFNQPS
;
A
#
# COMPACT_ATOMS: atom_id res chain seq x y z
N MET A 1 -46.94 -26.87 -7.72
CA MET A 1 -47.84 -25.92 -7.04
C MET A 1 -47.05 -24.66 -6.73
N ARG A 2 -47.45 -23.48 -7.26
CA ARG A 2 -46.84 -22.19 -6.89
C ARG A 2 -47.11 -21.95 -5.40
N PRO A 3 -46.14 -21.56 -4.56
CA PRO A 3 -46.40 -21.35 -3.14
C PRO A 3 -47.45 -20.26 -2.95
N THR A 4 -48.49 -20.59 -2.19
CA THR A 4 -49.69 -19.78 -1.94
C THR A 4 -49.45 -18.58 -1.00
N ASN A 5 -48.19 -18.19 -0.76
CA ASN A 5 -47.81 -17.01 0.02
C ASN A 5 -46.49 -16.41 -0.52
N PRO A 6 -46.48 -15.15 -1.00
CA PRO A 6 -45.28 -14.46 -1.47
C PRO A 6 -44.12 -14.44 -0.47
N TYR A 7 -44.39 -14.40 0.84
CA TYR A 7 -43.36 -14.46 1.89
C TYR A 7 -42.69 -15.82 1.99
N GLU A 8 -43.45 -16.91 1.85
CA GLU A 8 -42.88 -18.26 1.84
C GLU A 8 -42.08 -18.51 0.55
N TYR A 9 -42.56 -18.01 -0.59
CA TYR A 9 -41.79 -18.08 -1.84
C TYR A 9 -40.49 -17.25 -1.77
N LEU A 10 -40.52 -16.07 -1.15
CA LEU A 10 -39.32 -15.26 -0.90
C LEU A 10 -38.31 -16.02 -0.03
N LYS A 11 -38.75 -16.69 1.05
CA LYS A 11 -37.87 -17.51 1.88
C LYS A 11 -37.24 -18.65 1.09
N VAL A 12 -38.00 -19.33 0.23
CA VAL A 12 -37.47 -20.38 -0.65
C VAL A 12 -36.41 -19.82 -1.60
N LYS A 13 -36.68 -18.66 -2.23
CA LYS A 13 -35.71 -18.01 -3.12
C LYS A 13 -34.45 -17.51 -2.42
N ARG A 14 -34.57 -17.03 -1.17
CA ARG A 14 -33.38 -16.69 -0.35
C ARG A 14 -32.52 -17.91 -0.06
N ARG A 15 -33.13 -19.05 0.28
CA ARG A 15 -32.38 -20.31 0.46
C ARG A 15 -31.73 -20.83 -0.83
N GLU A 16 -32.31 -20.51 -1.98
CA GLU A 16 -31.71 -20.81 -3.28
C GLU A 16 -30.49 -19.91 -3.54
N LEU A 17 -30.57 -18.61 -3.20
CA LEU A 17 -29.43 -17.70 -3.23
C LEU A 17 -28.31 -18.17 -2.30
N ASP A 18 -28.61 -18.55 -1.06
CA ASP A 18 -27.59 -19.03 -0.11
C ASP A 18 -26.80 -20.23 -0.65
N LYS A 19 -27.44 -21.09 -1.45
CA LYS A 19 -26.78 -22.23 -2.11
C LYS A 19 -25.86 -21.77 -3.24
N ILE A 20 -26.33 -20.86 -4.08
CA ILE A 20 -25.53 -20.28 -5.17
C ILE A 20 -24.31 -19.56 -4.59
N ASP A 21 -24.48 -18.78 -3.52
CA ASP A 21 -23.39 -18.07 -2.86
C ASP A 21 -22.34 -19.03 -2.30
N ARG A 22 -22.77 -20.17 -1.74
CA ARG A 22 -21.86 -21.23 -1.32
C ARG A 22 -21.10 -21.84 -2.50
N GLU A 23 -21.77 -22.11 -3.62
CA GLU A 23 -21.12 -22.62 -4.83
C GLU A 23 -20.09 -21.62 -5.38
N ILE A 24 -20.38 -20.31 -5.35
CA ILE A 24 -19.41 -19.26 -5.71
C ILE A 24 -18.17 -19.34 -4.83
N LEU A 25 -18.33 -19.47 -3.50
CA LEU A 25 -17.20 -19.59 -2.58
C LEU A 25 -16.38 -20.87 -2.81
N GLU A 26 -17.04 -21.99 -3.09
CA GLU A 26 -16.37 -23.26 -3.39
C GLU A 26 -15.59 -23.18 -4.71
N LEU A 27 -16.14 -22.50 -5.74
CA LEU A 27 -15.45 -22.24 -7.01
C LEU A 27 -14.27 -21.29 -6.83
N LEU A 28 -14.41 -20.24 -6.02
CA LEU A 28 -13.30 -19.34 -5.68
C LEU A 28 -12.18 -20.10 -4.98
N LYS A 29 -12.50 -20.96 -4.00
CA LYS A 29 -11.51 -21.81 -3.33
C LYS A 29 -10.78 -22.71 -4.33
N LYS A 30 -11.51 -23.43 -5.18
CA LYS A 30 -10.92 -24.31 -6.20
C LYS A 30 -10.02 -23.53 -7.15
N ARG A 31 -10.45 -22.34 -7.58
CA ARG A 31 -9.65 -21.47 -8.43
C ARG A 31 -8.33 -21.08 -7.75
N ILE A 32 -8.36 -20.76 -6.45
CA ILE A 32 -7.16 -20.43 -5.67
C ILE A 32 -6.22 -21.64 -5.52
N GLU A 33 -6.75 -22.85 -5.33
CA GLU A 33 -5.96 -24.09 -5.33
C GLU A 33 -5.27 -24.28 -6.69
N THR A 34 -5.98 -24.11 -7.81
CA THR A 34 -5.38 -24.16 -9.16
C THR A 34 -4.31 -23.07 -9.36
N VAL A 35 -4.55 -21.85 -8.87
CA VAL A 35 -3.54 -20.78 -8.91
C VAL A 35 -2.29 -21.20 -8.14
N SER A 36 -2.42 -21.88 -7.00
CA SER A 36 -1.29 -22.37 -6.20
C SER A 36 -0.45 -23.41 -6.95
N GLU A 37 -1.10 -24.31 -7.68
CA GLU A 37 -0.43 -25.26 -8.58
C GLU A 37 0.33 -24.54 -9.70
N ILE A 38 -0.31 -23.54 -10.33
CA ILE A 38 0.33 -22.69 -11.35
C ILE A 38 1.54 -21.95 -10.75
N THR A 39 1.47 -21.48 -9.51
CA THR A 39 2.61 -20.86 -8.82
C THR A 39 3.80 -21.82 -8.78
N ASN A 40 3.59 -23.09 -8.46
CA ASN A 40 4.67 -24.07 -8.39
C ASN A 40 5.31 -24.34 -9.76
N ILE A 41 4.53 -24.27 -10.84
CA ILE A 41 5.04 -24.37 -12.21
C ILE A 41 5.80 -23.09 -12.60
N LYS A 42 5.23 -21.90 -12.34
CA LYS A 42 5.92 -20.62 -12.59
C LYS A 42 7.26 -20.55 -11.86
N LYS A 43 7.35 -21.10 -10.65
CA LYS A 43 8.60 -21.25 -9.89
C LYS A 43 9.64 -22.07 -10.64
N SER A 44 9.29 -23.27 -11.12
CA SER A 44 10.26 -24.12 -11.83
C SER A 44 10.74 -23.49 -13.15
N LEU A 45 9.96 -22.56 -13.70
CA LEU A 45 10.28 -21.80 -14.91
C LEU A 45 10.88 -20.41 -14.65
N ASN A 46 11.06 -20.01 -13.38
CA ASN A 46 11.53 -18.70 -12.96
C ASN A 46 10.73 -17.51 -13.56
N LEU A 47 9.40 -17.67 -13.68
CA LEU A 47 8.49 -16.66 -14.22
C LEU A 47 7.96 -15.72 -13.11
N PRO A 48 7.66 -14.45 -13.44
CA PRO A 48 7.13 -13.49 -12.49
C PRO A 48 5.74 -13.90 -11.96
N VAL A 49 5.46 -13.46 -10.72
CA VAL A 49 4.17 -13.67 -10.05
C VAL A 49 3.05 -12.99 -10.85
N VAL A 50 3.24 -11.69 -11.12
CA VAL A 50 2.33 -10.86 -11.91
C VAL A 50 2.65 -11.04 -13.39
N ASP A 51 1.62 -11.30 -14.18
CA ASP A 51 1.68 -11.44 -15.63
C ASP A 51 0.63 -10.50 -16.22
N GLU A 52 1.05 -9.28 -16.54
CA GLU A 52 0.13 -8.19 -16.92
C GLU A 52 -0.64 -8.52 -18.21
N GLU A 53 0.03 -9.12 -19.19
CA GLU A 53 -0.58 -9.53 -20.46
C GLU A 53 -1.66 -10.60 -20.24
N ARG A 54 -1.37 -11.62 -19.42
CA ARG A 54 -2.35 -12.65 -19.10
C ARG A 54 -3.53 -12.08 -18.31
N GLU A 55 -3.29 -11.15 -17.41
CA GLU A 55 -4.36 -10.53 -16.62
C GLU A 55 -5.28 -9.65 -17.50
N GLU A 56 -4.71 -8.90 -18.44
CA GLU A 56 -5.48 -8.13 -19.41
C GLU A 56 -6.34 -9.05 -20.30
N GLU A 57 -5.78 -10.19 -20.75
CA GLU A 57 -6.53 -11.20 -21.51
C GLU A 57 -7.70 -11.78 -20.68
N VAL A 58 -7.47 -12.04 -19.39
CA VAL A 58 -8.52 -12.50 -18.47
C VAL A 58 -9.62 -11.46 -18.33
N LEU A 59 -9.31 -10.19 -18.09
CA LEU A 59 -10.34 -9.15 -17.96
C LEU A 59 -11.14 -9.02 -19.26
N LYS A 60 -10.47 -8.94 -20.41
CA LYS A 60 -11.12 -8.80 -21.72
C LYS A 60 -12.05 -9.97 -22.04
N SER A 61 -11.57 -11.21 -21.89
CA SER A 61 -12.37 -12.40 -22.21
C SER A 61 -13.56 -12.57 -21.26
N ARG A 62 -13.41 -12.24 -19.98
CA ARG A 62 -14.48 -12.37 -18.98
C ARG A 62 -15.56 -11.30 -19.16
N SER A 63 -15.18 -10.09 -19.55
CA SER A 63 -16.12 -9.03 -19.93
C SER A 63 -16.95 -9.42 -21.16
N ILE A 64 -16.35 -10.12 -22.14
CA ILE A 64 -17.09 -10.66 -23.30
C ILE A 64 -18.07 -11.75 -22.86
N TRP A 65 -17.62 -12.74 -22.09
CA TRP A 65 -18.50 -13.82 -21.59
C TRP A 65 -19.64 -13.26 -20.73
N ALA A 66 -19.37 -12.24 -19.91
CA ALA A 66 -20.40 -11.56 -19.14
C ALA A 66 -21.50 -10.98 -20.03
N ALA A 67 -21.12 -10.25 -21.09
CA ALA A 67 -22.07 -9.67 -22.03
C ALA A 67 -22.89 -10.76 -22.76
N GLU A 68 -22.25 -11.86 -23.18
CA GLU A 68 -22.93 -13.01 -23.81
C GLU A 68 -23.94 -13.69 -22.88
N MET A 69 -23.69 -13.69 -21.57
CA MET A 69 -24.58 -14.23 -20.54
C MET A 69 -25.64 -13.23 -20.04
N GLY A 70 -25.69 -12.02 -20.61
CA GLY A 70 -26.62 -10.97 -20.20
C GLY A 70 -26.27 -10.28 -18.88
N LEU A 71 -25.02 -10.42 -18.42
CA LEU A 71 -24.49 -9.69 -17.27
C LEU A 71 -23.86 -8.37 -17.73
N ASP A 72 -23.94 -7.33 -16.90
CA ASP A 72 -23.24 -6.09 -17.17
C ASP A 72 -21.74 -6.29 -16.93
N TRP A 73 -20.98 -6.20 -18.02
CA TRP A 73 -19.54 -6.49 -18.05
C TRP A 73 -18.74 -5.65 -17.05
N ARG A 74 -19.19 -4.44 -16.71
CA ARG A 74 -18.48 -3.55 -15.78
C ARG A 74 -18.40 -4.14 -14.37
N TYR A 75 -19.50 -4.71 -13.89
CA TYR A 75 -19.50 -5.36 -12.58
C TYR A 75 -18.71 -6.67 -12.58
N VAL A 76 -18.71 -7.41 -13.69
CA VAL A 76 -17.91 -8.64 -13.80
C VAL A 76 -16.43 -8.31 -13.84
N GLU A 77 -16.03 -7.26 -14.56
CA GLU A 77 -14.65 -6.77 -14.57
C GLU A 77 -14.19 -6.38 -13.15
N ASP A 78 -15.00 -5.64 -12.39
CA ASP A 78 -14.71 -5.30 -10.99
C ASP A 78 -14.53 -6.56 -10.12
N ILE A 79 -15.43 -7.54 -10.24
CA ILE A 79 -15.33 -8.83 -9.53
C ILE A 79 -14.03 -9.55 -9.90
N TYR A 80 -13.70 -9.61 -11.18
CA TYR A 80 -12.48 -10.30 -11.63
C TYR A 80 -11.20 -9.58 -11.22
N ASN A 81 -11.19 -8.25 -11.12
CA ASN A 81 -10.09 -7.49 -10.53
C ASN A 81 -9.84 -7.91 -9.07
N VAL A 82 -10.90 -8.10 -8.28
CA VAL A 82 -10.77 -8.61 -6.90
C VAL A 82 -10.27 -10.05 -6.90
N ILE A 83 -10.78 -10.92 -7.78
CA ILE A 83 -10.32 -12.31 -7.90
C ILE A 83 -8.84 -12.40 -8.32
N LEU A 84 -8.40 -11.59 -9.27
CA LEU A 84 -6.99 -11.51 -9.69
C LEU A 84 -6.12 -11.03 -8.53
N THR A 85 -6.57 -10.01 -7.79
CA THR A 85 -5.93 -9.56 -6.56
C THR A 85 -5.78 -10.68 -5.53
N MET A 86 -6.83 -11.49 -5.31
CA MET A 86 -6.75 -12.68 -4.46
C MET A 86 -5.73 -13.70 -4.99
N SER A 87 -5.67 -13.89 -6.32
CA SER A 87 -4.76 -14.82 -6.97
C SER A 87 -3.31 -14.48 -6.72
N ARG A 88 -2.94 -13.22 -6.99
CA ARG A 88 -1.58 -12.69 -6.76
C ARG A 88 -1.16 -12.90 -5.32
N SER A 89 -2.10 -12.76 -4.39
CA SER A 89 -1.86 -12.87 -2.97
C SER A 89 -1.52 -14.29 -2.47
N VAL A 90 -1.88 -15.33 -3.23
CA VAL A 90 -1.52 -16.74 -2.97
C VAL A 90 -0.28 -17.16 -3.76
N GLN A 91 0.08 -16.38 -4.78
CA GLN A 91 1.32 -16.53 -5.54
C GLN A 91 2.52 -15.90 -4.83
N LEU A 92 2.35 -15.31 -3.65
CA LEU A 92 3.46 -14.77 -2.86
C LEU A 92 4.27 -15.94 -2.27
N TYR A 93 5.57 -15.93 -2.48
CA TYR A 93 6.45 -16.89 -1.85
C TYR A 93 7.84 -16.30 -1.60
N ALA A 94 8.37 -16.54 -0.41
CA ALA A 94 9.76 -16.32 -0.09
C ALA A 94 10.61 -17.47 -0.66
N ASN A 95 11.50 -17.19 -1.61
CA ASN A 95 12.55 -18.13 -2.02
C ASN A 95 13.54 -18.41 -0.87
N GLU A 96 13.79 -17.39 -0.04
CA GLU A 96 14.62 -17.44 1.15
C GLU A 96 13.87 -16.78 2.31
N LYS A 97 13.71 -17.49 3.43
CA LYS A 97 12.99 -16.97 4.59
C LYS A 97 13.88 -16.03 5.39
N LEU A 98 13.71 -14.74 5.19
CA LEU A 98 14.25 -13.72 6.09
C LEU A 98 13.60 -13.74 7.47
N TYR A 99 14.39 -13.44 8.51
CA TYR A 99 13.88 -12.98 9.79
C TYR A 99 13.75 -11.45 9.82
N VAL A 100 12.50 -10.96 9.80
CA VAL A 100 12.15 -9.54 9.68
C VAL A 100 11.52 -9.02 10.97
N GLY A 101 12.10 -7.97 11.53
CA GLY A 101 11.55 -7.21 12.65
C GLY A 101 10.76 -6.01 12.17
N ILE A 102 9.52 -5.85 12.65
CA ILE A 102 8.71 -4.65 12.41
C ILE A 102 8.61 -3.87 13.72
N TYR A 103 9.23 -2.69 13.77
CA TYR A 103 9.11 -1.78 14.91
C TYR A 103 7.95 -0.81 14.67
N GLY A 104 6.86 -1.01 15.42
CA GLY A 104 5.62 -0.23 15.35
C GLY A 104 4.37 -1.09 15.16
N TYR A 105 3.20 -0.48 15.39
CA TYR A 105 1.89 -1.14 15.35
C TYR A 105 0.83 -0.29 14.61
N GLY A 106 1.26 0.73 13.88
CA GLY A 106 0.40 1.59 13.05
C GLY A 106 -0.06 0.88 11.78
N GLY A 107 -0.88 1.55 10.96
CA GLY A 107 -1.46 0.97 9.74
C GLY A 107 -0.42 0.39 8.78
N MET A 108 0.69 1.10 8.55
CA MET A 108 1.77 0.59 7.70
C MET A 108 2.48 -0.63 8.31
N ALA A 109 2.65 -0.66 9.64
CA ALA A 109 3.20 -1.83 10.32
C ALA A 109 2.32 -3.07 10.09
N ARG A 110 1.00 -2.91 10.16
CA ARG A 110 0.03 -3.98 9.87
C ARG A 110 0.15 -4.46 8.43
N THR A 111 0.13 -3.54 7.48
CA THR A 111 0.19 -3.85 6.05
C THR A 111 1.47 -4.61 5.70
N LEU A 112 2.62 -4.11 6.16
CA LEU A 112 3.91 -4.74 5.90
C LEU A 112 4.04 -6.09 6.62
N ALA A 113 3.74 -6.16 7.92
CA ALA A 113 3.81 -7.41 8.67
C ALA A 113 2.90 -8.50 8.07
N ALA A 114 1.69 -8.13 7.66
CA ALA A 114 0.78 -9.04 6.99
C ALA A 114 1.36 -9.51 5.64
N LEU A 115 1.96 -8.62 4.85
CA LEU A 115 2.59 -8.96 3.58
C LEU A 115 3.75 -9.95 3.78
N PHE A 116 4.69 -9.62 4.68
CA PHE A 116 5.84 -10.48 4.98
C PHE A 116 5.43 -11.86 5.52
N SER A 117 4.46 -11.89 6.44
CA SER A 117 3.93 -13.14 7.02
C SER A 117 3.26 -14.00 5.94
N ARG A 118 2.44 -13.41 5.07
CA ARG A 118 1.77 -14.11 3.95
C ARG A 118 2.76 -14.65 2.92
N ALA A 119 3.86 -13.94 2.68
CA ALA A 119 4.93 -14.41 1.81
C ALA A 119 5.77 -15.54 2.44
N GLY A 120 5.59 -15.82 3.73
CA GLY A 120 6.24 -16.93 4.44
C GLY A 120 7.56 -16.57 5.12
N HIS A 121 7.85 -15.28 5.30
CA HIS A 121 8.98 -14.80 6.11
C HIS A 121 8.70 -14.99 7.60
N ASN A 122 9.77 -15.09 8.40
CA ASN A 122 9.65 -15.08 9.85
C ASN A 122 9.49 -13.63 10.28
N VAL A 123 8.34 -13.27 10.84
CA VAL A 123 8.03 -11.89 11.24
C VAL A 123 7.96 -11.82 12.76
N VAL A 124 8.62 -10.81 13.34
CA VAL A 124 8.48 -10.46 14.76
C VAL A 124 8.08 -9.00 14.89
N ILE A 125 7.05 -8.74 15.69
CA ILE A 125 6.57 -7.38 15.98
C ILE A 125 7.21 -6.90 17.28
N THR A 126 7.56 -5.62 17.32
CA THR A 126 8.02 -4.95 18.53
C THR A 126 7.66 -3.46 18.51
N GLY A 127 7.90 -2.74 19.60
CA GLY A 127 7.69 -1.31 19.67
C GLY A 127 7.75 -0.78 21.11
N ARG A 128 7.59 0.53 21.26
CA ARG A 128 7.61 1.20 22.57
C ARG A 128 6.49 0.73 23.51
N ASN A 129 5.34 0.34 22.97
CA ASN A 129 4.21 -0.20 23.73
C ASN A 129 4.02 -1.67 23.37
N MET A 130 4.40 -2.54 24.31
CA MET A 130 4.37 -4.00 24.10
C MET A 130 2.95 -4.58 24.08
N ASP A 131 1.96 -3.96 24.72
CA ASP A 131 0.58 -4.42 24.67
C ASP A 131 0.00 -4.26 23.26
N LYS A 132 0.25 -3.12 22.61
CA LYS A 132 -0.14 -2.90 21.21
C LYS A 132 0.62 -3.78 20.23
N ALA A 133 1.90 -4.05 20.51
CA ALA A 133 2.69 -4.99 19.72
C ALA A 133 2.11 -6.42 19.79
N LYS A 134 1.74 -6.88 21.00
CA LYS A 134 1.09 -8.18 21.22
C LYS A 134 -0.25 -8.29 20.51
N GLU A 135 -1.11 -7.27 20.61
CA GLU A 135 -2.40 -7.24 19.91
C GLU A 135 -2.23 -7.41 18.38
N LEU A 136 -1.26 -6.71 17.79
CA LEU A 136 -0.95 -6.84 16.37
C LEU A 136 -0.43 -8.25 16.04
N ALA A 137 0.52 -8.74 16.84
CA ALA A 137 1.14 -10.05 16.64
C ALA A 137 0.12 -11.20 16.71
N GLU A 138 -0.80 -11.16 17.68
CA GLU A 138 -1.89 -12.13 17.83
C GLU A 138 -2.82 -12.13 16.61
N ARG A 139 -3.21 -10.94 16.13
CA ARG A 139 -4.08 -10.82 14.96
C ARG A 139 -3.44 -11.39 13.70
N LEU A 140 -2.13 -11.21 13.54
CA LEU A 140 -1.37 -11.68 12.38
C LEU A 140 -0.77 -13.09 12.55
N LYS A 141 -0.88 -13.67 13.76
CA LYS A 141 -0.26 -14.96 14.14
C LYS A 141 1.25 -14.98 13.90
N VAL A 142 1.93 -13.93 14.36
CA VAL A 142 3.39 -13.77 14.26
C VAL A 142 3.99 -13.59 15.66
N ASP A 143 5.32 -13.63 15.77
CA ASP A 143 6.00 -13.52 17.06
C ASP A 143 6.02 -12.06 17.56
N VAL A 144 6.19 -11.91 18.88
CA VAL A 144 6.40 -10.61 19.54
C VAL A 144 7.52 -10.75 20.57
N LYS A 145 8.46 -9.81 20.56
CA LYS A 145 9.61 -9.78 21.49
C LYS A 145 9.98 -8.35 21.86
N GLU A 146 10.73 -8.19 22.94
CA GLU A 146 11.25 -6.90 23.37
C GLU A 146 12.17 -6.27 22.30
N PRO A 147 12.22 -4.94 22.17
CA PRO A 147 12.93 -4.27 21.08
C PRO A 147 14.40 -4.68 20.94
N GLU A 148 15.12 -4.79 22.06
CA GLU A 148 16.53 -5.17 22.08
C GLU A 148 16.74 -6.63 21.69
N GLU A 149 15.80 -7.52 22.01
CA GLU A 149 15.85 -8.92 21.56
C GLU A 149 15.63 -9.02 20.06
N VAL A 150 14.62 -8.32 19.53
CA VAL A 150 14.38 -8.25 18.08
C VAL A 150 15.63 -7.74 17.36
N ALA A 151 16.20 -6.61 17.81
CA ALA A 151 17.39 -6.03 17.19
C ALA A 151 18.57 -7.01 17.16
N ARG A 152 18.74 -7.85 18.20
CA ARG A 152 19.81 -8.86 18.25
C ARG A 152 19.59 -10.06 17.34
N GLU A 153 18.39 -10.31 16.85
CA GLU A 153 18.06 -11.57 16.19
C GLU A 153 17.73 -11.44 14.70
N VAL A 154 17.11 -10.34 14.30
CA VAL A 154 16.61 -10.16 12.94
C VAL A 154 17.73 -9.85 11.95
N GLU A 155 17.54 -10.29 10.71
CA GLU A 155 18.40 -9.91 9.59
C GLU A 155 18.02 -8.53 9.07
N TRP A 156 16.74 -8.19 9.14
CA TRP A 156 16.18 -6.94 8.63
C TRP A 156 15.22 -6.32 9.65
N LEU A 157 15.53 -5.11 10.12
CA LEU A 157 14.70 -4.33 11.02
C LEU A 157 14.07 -3.15 10.27
N ILE A 158 12.74 -3.09 10.23
CA ILE A 158 11.97 -2.03 9.57
C ILE A 158 11.31 -1.14 10.64
N LEU A 159 11.66 0.14 10.62
CA LEU A 159 11.08 1.18 11.47
C LEU A 159 9.85 1.76 10.78
N THR A 160 8.69 1.60 11.41
CA THR A 160 7.39 2.12 10.94
C THR A 160 6.87 3.26 11.82
N THR A 161 7.81 3.98 12.44
CA THR A 161 7.55 5.06 13.38
C THR A 161 7.38 6.41 12.69
N PRO A 162 6.70 7.38 13.34
CA PRO A 162 6.71 8.76 12.89
C PRO A 162 8.14 9.34 12.77
N PRO A 163 8.35 10.37 11.94
CA PRO A 163 9.66 10.99 11.73
C PRO A 163 10.37 11.39 13.04
N GLU A 164 9.63 11.94 14.00
CA GLU A 164 10.16 12.47 15.27
C GLU A 164 10.75 11.39 16.17
N ALA A 165 10.22 10.15 16.08
CA ALA A 165 10.66 9.03 16.91
C ALA A 165 11.71 8.15 16.21
N THR A 166 11.81 8.22 14.89
CA THR A 166 12.62 7.28 14.10
C THR A 166 14.11 7.37 14.43
N LEU A 167 14.65 8.59 14.59
CA LEU A 167 16.06 8.77 14.94
C LEU A 167 16.40 8.21 16.33
N GLU A 168 15.54 8.46 17.32
CA GLU A 168 15.72 7.96 18.69
C GLU A 168 15.73 6.42 18.72
N VAL A 169 14.81 5.81 17.98
CA VAL A 169 14.68 4.34 17.87
C VAL A 169 15.87 3.74 17.11
N ALA A 170 16.27 4.33 15.99
CA ALA A 170 17.45 3.87 15.25
C ALA A 170 18.70 3.89 16.15
N ARG A 171 18.92 4.98 16.90
CA ARG A 171 20.05 5.09 17.84
C ARG A 171 19.98 4.06 18.96
N SER A 172 18.79 3.78 19.50
CA SER A 172 18.66 2.84 20.62
C SER A 172 18.83 1.38 20.21
N LEU A 173 18.48 1.00 18.98
CA LEU A 173 18.47 -0.39 18.52
C LEU A 173 19.72 -0.81 17.75
N THR A 174 20.33 0.08 16.97
CA THR A 174 21.49 -0.24 16.11
C THR A 174 22.70 -0.77 16.88
N LYS A 175 22.87 -0.36 18.15
CA LYS A 175 23.92 -0.90 19.06
C LYS A 175 23.76 -2.39 19.40
N TYR A 176 22.57 -2.96 19.21
CA TYR A 176 22.29 -4.37 19.48
C TYR A 176 22.23 -5.20 18.19
N MET A 177 22.16 -4.55 17.04
CA MET A 177 22.05 -5.22 15.74
C MET A 177 23.31 -6.00 15.39
N ARG A 178 23.12 -7.13 14.69
CA ARG A 178 24.22 -7.99 14.24
C ARG A 178 24.97 -7.35 13.07
N SER A 179 26.25 -7.65 12.95
CA SER A 179 27.04 -7.28 11.76
C SER A 179 26.40 -7.85 10.49
N GLY A 180 26.29 -7.01 9.45
CA GLY A 180 25.69 -7.34 8.16
C GLY A 180 24.15 -7.32 8.14
N SER A 181 23.49 -6.94 9.24
CA SER A 181 22.04 -6.75 9.25
C SER A 181 21.65 -5.41 8.62
N LEU A 182 20.39 -5.34 8.17
CA LEU A 182 19.83 -4.18 7.49
C LEU A 182 18.86 -3.43 8.42
N LEU A 183 19.07 -2.13 8.53
CA LEU A 183 18.07 -1.19 9.03
C LEU A 183 17.30 -0.59 7.84
N SER A 184 15.99 -0.45 7.99
CA SER A 184 15.17 0.33 7.07
C SER A 184 14.17 1.19 7.81
N ASP A 185 13.83 2.33 7.22
CA ASP A 185 12.66 3.12 7.57
C ASP A 185 11.66 3.13 6.40
N ILE A 186 10.45 3.66 6.64
CA ILE A 186 9.43 3.88 5.61
C ILE A 186 9.00 5.35 5.54
N LEU A 187 9.88 6.28 5.90
CA LEU A 187 9.53 7.69 6.05
C LEU A 187 9.14 8.31 4.70
N SER A 188 8.05 9.08 4.68
CA SER A 188 7.68 9.87 3.51
C SER A 188 8.66 11.03 3.29
N ILE A 189 9.13 11.66 4.38
CA ILE A 189 10.17 12.69 4.34
C ILE A 189 11.51 12.13 4.83
N LYS A 190 12.55 12.29 4.01
CA LYS A 190 13.85 11.66 4.26
C LYS A 190 14.93 12.66 4.68
N LEU A 191 14.86 13.85 4.13
CA LEU A 191 15.87 14.89 4.30
C LEU A 191 15.98 15.34 5.78
N GLY A 192 17.18 15.31 6.33
CA GLY A 192 17.49 15.71 7.71
C GLY A 192 17.32 14.62 8.77
N ILE A 193 16.58 13.54 8.49
CA ILE A 193 16.50 12.36 9.38
C ILE A 193 17.46 11.29 8.90
N VAL A 194 17.41 10.97 7.61
CA VAL A 194 18.32 10.01 6.97
C VAL A 194 19.78 10.40 7.20
N ASP A 195 20.13 11.67 7.05
CA ASP A 195 21.49 12.17 7.23
C ASP A 195 21.99 11.90 8.67
N LYS A 196 21.14 12.16 9.67
CA LYS A 196 21.47 11.92 11.08
C LYS A 196 21.56 10.44 11.42
N ILE A 197 20.70 9.61 10.82
CA ILE A 197 20.80 8.15 10.97
C ILE A 197 22.15 7.71 10.42
N LEU A 198 22.54 8.15 9.22
CA LEU A 198 23.81 7.80 8.59
C LEU A 198 25.03 8.22 9.42
N GLU A 199 25.01 9.41 10.02
CA GLU A 199 26.09 9.92 10.90
C GLU A 199 26.30 9.05 12.15
N GLU A 200 25.24 8.44 12.68
CA GLU A 200 25.27 7.65 13.91
C GLU A 200 25.25 6.14 13.67
N LEU A 201 25.11 5.71 12.41
CA LEU A 201 24.95 4.31 12.04
C LEU A 201 26.28 3.56 12.18
N PRO A 202 26.34 2.46 12.95
CA PRO A 202 27.55 1.67 13.06
C PRO A 202 28.05 1.17 11.69
N GLU A 203 29.37 1.05 11.52
CA GLU A 203 30.00 0.59 10.26
C GLU A 203 29.54 -0.80 9.81
N TYR A 204 29.18 -1.66 10.76
CA TYR A 204 28.75 -3.03 10.50
C TYR A 204 27.26 -3.17 10.15
N ILE A 205 26.51 -2.06 10.11
CA ILE A 205 25.07 -2.04 9.78
C ILE A 205 24.86 -1.34 8.44
N GLU A 206 24.03 -1.94 7.60
CA GLU A 206 23.57 -1.32 6.37
C GLU A 206 22.25 -0.60 6.59
N TYR A 207 22.01 0.44 5.79
CA TYR A 207 20.81 1.25 5.85
C TYR A 207 20.26 1.57 4.47
N VAL A 208 18.99 1.21 4.31
CA VAL A 208 18.20 1.46 3.11
C VAL A 208 16.88 2.07 3.55
N SER A 209 16.57 3.26 3.05
CA SER A 209 15.27 3.88 3.28
C SER A 209 14.28 3.37 2.24
N LEU A 210 13.07 3.01 2.66
CA LEU A 210 12.00 2.56 1.78
C LEU A 210 10.93 3.65 1.65
N HIS A 211 10.21 3.66 0.54
CA HIS A 211 8.96 4.41 0.41
C HIS A 211 7.88 3.53 -0.21
N PRO A 212 7.01 2.92 0.60
CA PRO A 212 5.77 2.34 0.11
C PRO A 212 4.91 3.44 -0.53
N LEU A 213 4.65 3.39 -1.84
CA LEU A 213 3.79 4.37 -2.53
C LEU A 213 2.29 4.00 -2.41
N PHE A 214 1.94 3.37 -1.30
CA PHE A 214 0.61 2.90 -0.97
C PHE A 214 0.29 3.21 0.50
N GLY A 215 -1.00 3.36 0.79
CA GLY A 215 -1.49 3.72 2.11
C GLY A 215 -1.58 2.54 3.10
N PRO A 216 -1.87 2.84 4.38
CA PRO A 216 -2.13 1.81 5.39
C PRO A 216 -3.40 1.02 5.08
N ASP A 217 -3.48 -0.20 5.61
CA ASP A 217 -4.66 -1.07 5.59
C ASP A 217 -5.19 -1.44 4.19
N VAL A 218 -4.35 -1.30 3.15
CA VAL A 218 -4.60 -1.81 1.80
C VAL A 218 -3.90 -3.15 1.56
N ASN A 219 -4.30 -3.88 0.51
CA ASN A 219 -3.54 -5.01 -0.01
C ASN A 219 -2.48 -4.48 -0.99
N PRO A 220 -1.17 -4.50 -0.65
CA PRO A 220 -0.14 -3.80 -1.43
C PRO A 220 0.34 -4.61 -2.65
N VAL A 221 -0.22 -5.77 -2.93
CA VAL A 221 0.22 -6.61 -4.07
C VAL A 221 -0.10 -5.91 -5.39
N GLY A 222 0.92 -5.69 -6.21
CA GLY A 222 0.87 -4.89 -7.43
C GLY A 222 1.22 -3.41 -7.21
N GLU A 223 1.31 -2.96 -5.95
CA GLU A 223 1.71 -1.59 -5.63
C GLU A 223 3.23 -1.40 -5.73
N THR A 224 3.64 -0.13 -5.78
CA THR A 224 5.04 0.25 -5.93
C THR A 224 5.69 0.52 -4.57
N ILE A 225 6.91 0.01 -4.39
CA ILE A 225 7.80 0.37 -3.28
C ILE A 225 9.13 0.89 -3.83
N VAL A 226 9.57 2.03 -3.31
CA VAL A 226 10.86 2.63 -3.67
C VAL A 226 11.93 2.16 -2.69
N ILE A 227 13.05 1.67 -3.20
CA ILE A 227 14.28 1.39 -2.47
C ILE A 227 15.23 2.57 -2.68
N ILE A 228 15.72 3.15 -1.58
CA ILE A 228 16.71 4.22 -1.60
C ILE A 228 17.97 3.74 -0.87
N PRO A 229 18.98 3.26 -1.62
CA PRO A 229 20.26 2.86 -1.07
C PRO A 229 21.00 4.07 -0.48
N LEU A 230 21.40 3.99 0.79
CA LEU A 230 22.07 5.09 1.49
C LEU A 230 23.43 4.68 2.05
N LYS A 231 23.46 3.58 2.82
CA LYS A 231 24.69 2.89 3.22
C LYS A 231 24.46 1.40 3.05
N SER A 232 24.57 0.92 1.81
CA SER A 232 24.29 -0.48 1.50
C SER A 232 25.20 -0.99 0.38
N TYR A 233 25.51 -2.27 0.42
CA TYR A 233 26.26 -2.97 -0.62
C TYR A 233 25.31 -3.69 -1.59
N ASP A 234 25.87 -4.20 -2.68
CA ASP A 234 25.11 -4.87 -3.75
C ASP A 234 24.27 -6.05 -3.25
N TYR A 235 24.70 -6.71 -2.18
CA TYR A 235 23.99 -7.85 -1.58
C TYR A 235 22.58 -7.49 -1.14
N TRP A 236 22.42 -6.49 -0.27
CA TRP A 236 21.10 -6.13 0.26
C TRP A 236 20.20 -5.52 -0.80
N ILE A 237 20.73 -4.72 -1.71
CA ILE A 237 19.91 -4.15 -2.80
C ILE A 237 19.37 -5.26 -3.70
N GLY A 238 20.18 -6.23 -4.08
CA GLY A 238 19.74 -7.41 -4.83
C GLY A 238 18.73 -8.25 -4.03
N LYS A 239 18.99 -8.49 -2.74
CA LYS A 239 18.10 -9.26 -1.85
C LYS A 239 16.75 -8.58 -1.68
N LEU A 240 16.73 -7.28 -1.40
CA LEU A 240 15.51 -6.49 -1.26
C LEU A 240 14.72 -6.46 -2.56
N ASN A 241 15.36 -6.22 -3.71
CA ASN A 241 14.69 -6.25 -5.00
C ASN A 241 14.03 -7.61 -5.24
N SER A 242 14.76 -8.71 -5.02
CA SER A 242 14.21 -10.06 -5.18
C SER A 242 13.05 -10.35 -4.21
N VAL A 243 13.21 -10.05 -2.92
CA VAL A 243 12.20 -10.31 -1.89
C VAL A 243 10.94 -9.48 -2.11
N LEU A 244 11.07 -8.17 -2.32
CA LEU A 244 9.92 -7.28 -2.50
C LEU A 244 9.17 -7.60 -3.81
N THR A 245 9.88 -7.93 -4.89
CA THR A 245 9.24 -8.40 -6.14
C THR A 245 8.55 -9.75 -5.97
N ALA A 246 9.13 -10.70 -5.23
CA ALA A 246 8.50 -11.99 -4.94
C ALA A 246 7.24 -11.84 -4.05
N MET A 247 7.19 -10.79 -3.23
CA MET A 247 5.99 -10.36 -2.50
C MET A 247 4.97 -9.62 -3.40
N GLY A 248 5.21 -9.57 -4.71
CA GLY A 248 4.31 -8.98 -5.70
C GLY A 248 4.36 -7.45 -5.75
N LEU A 249 5.38 -6.80 -5.18
CA LEU A 249 5.57 -5.37 -5.29
C LEU A 249 6.34 -5.00 -6.56
N ARG A 250 5.99 -3.87 -7.16
CA ARG A 250 6.83 -3.21 -8.16
C ARG A 250 7.94 -2.46 -7.45
N VAL A 251 9.19 -2.85 -7.69
CA VAL A 251 10.35 -2.25 -7.03
C VAL A 251 10.95 -1.17 -7.94
N VAL A 252 11.15 0.03 -7.38
CA VAL A 252 11.89 1.11 -8.01
C VAL A 252 13.12 1.41 -7.17
N ILE A 253 14.31 1.29 -7.73
CA ILE A 253 15.56 1.72 -7.08
C ILE A 253 15.82 3.16 -7.48
N SER A 254 16.02 4.04 -6.51
CA SER A 254 16.18 5.48 -6.76
C SER A 254 17.23 6.09 -5.84
N THR A 255 17.94 7.11 -6.32
CA THR A 255 18.73 7.97 -5.43
C THR A 255 17.83 8.84 -4.55
N LEU A 256 18.33 9.32 -3.40
CA LEU A 256 17.58 10.22 -2.53
C LEU A 256 17.10 11.48 -3.29
N GLU A 257 17.96 12.03 -4.15
CA GLU A 257 17.68 13.24 -4.93
C GLU A 257 16.61 13.02 -6.02
N GLU A 258 16.66 11.89 -6.73
CA GLU A 258 15.63 11.52 -7.71
C GLU A 258 14.28 11.25 -7.03
N HIS A 259 14.29 10.54 -5.90
CA HIS A 259 13.09 10.32 -5.09
C HIS A 259 12.44 11.65 -4.68
N GLU A 260 13.22 12.58 -4.13
CA GLU A 260 12.67 13.88 -3.69
C GLU A 260 12.08 14.67 -4.86
N LYS A 261 12.69 14.63 -6.05
CA LYS A 261 12.12 15.23 -7.27
C LYS A 261 10.84 14.54 -7.71
N ALA A 262 10.82 13.20 -7.72
CA ALA A 262 9.66 12.43 -8.11
C ALA A 262 8.46 12.72 -7.20
N MET A 263 8.65 12.75 -5.88
CA MET A 263 7.58 13.08 -4.92
C MET A 263 7.08 14.52 -5.07
N ALA A 264 7.96 15.44 -5.43
CA ALA A 264 7.58 16.82 -5.73
C ALA A 264 6.77 16.97 -7.03
N ILE A 265 6.95 16.06 -7.98
CA ILE A 265 6.18 16.01 -9.23
C ILE A 265 4.83 15.32 -9.01
N THR A 266 4.78 14.30 -8.16
CA THR A 266 3.59 13.45 -8.01
C THR A 266 2.78 13.77 -6.76
N GLN A 267 3.32 13.49 -5.57
CA GLN A 267 2.59 13.56 -4.30
C GLN A 267 2.29 15.00 -3.87
N VAL A 268 3.27 15.91 -3.98
CA VAL A 268 3.10 17.31 -3.55
C VAL A 268 1.89 17.98 -4.24
N PRO A 269 1.81 18.03 -5.59
CA PRO A 269 0.71 18.71 -6.26
C PRO A 269 -0.60 17.92 -6.11
N HIS A 270 -0.56 16.58 -6.07
CA HIS A 270 -1.75 15.77 -5.84
C HIS A 270 -2.44 16.11 -4.50
N HIS A 271 -1.71 16.08 -3.39
CA HIS A 271 -2.28 16.40 -2.08
C HIS A 271 -2.61 17.88 -1.96
N PHE A 272 -1.77 18.77 -2.51
CA PHE A 272 -2.06 20.20 -2.52
C PHE A 272 -3.35 20.52 -3.29
N ALA A 273 -3.59 19.86 -4.42
CA ALA A 273 -4.81 20.03 -5.21
C ALA A 273 -6.06 19.60 -4.41
N LEU A 274 -6.01 18.44 -3.75
CA LEU A 274 -7.15 17.92 -2.97
C LEU A 274 -7.45 18.79 -1.75
N MET A 275 -6.42 19.25 -1.04
CA MET A 275 -6.59 20.21 0.06
C MET A 275 -7.17 21.55 -0.44
N THR A 276 -6.63 22.06 -1.55
CA THR A 276 -7.11 23.32 -2.16
C THR A 276 -8.56 23.18 -2.60
N LEU A 277 -8.93 22.05 -3.21
CA LEU A 277 -10.30 21.74 -3.63
C LEU A 277 -11.25 21.73 -2.43
N GLN A 278 -10.91 21.00 -1.36
CA GLN A 278 -11.72 20.94 -0.15
C GLN A 278 -11.93 22.32 0.47
N GLU A 279 -10.85 23.08 0.68
CA GLU A 279 -10.91 24.41 1.26
C GLU A 279 -11.70 25.39 0.37
N THR A 280 -11.60 25.26 -0.95
CA THR A 280 -12.36 26.07 -1.91
C THR A 280 -13.86 25.78 -1.81
N MET A 281 -14.27 24.50 -1.79
CA MET A 281 -15.68 24.12 -1.64
C MET A 281 -16.27 24.60 -0.32
N GLU A 282 -15.54 24.46 0.78
CA GLU A 282 -15.97 24.94 2.11
C GLU A 282 -16.06 26.47 2.20
N ARG A 283 -15.19 27.21 1.49
CA ARG A 283 -15.29 28.68 1.39
C ARG A 283 -16.49 29.10 0.56
N LEU A 284 -16.64 28.55 -0.64
CA LEU A 284 -17.76 28.87 -1.54
C LEU A 284 -19.11 28.49 -0.94
N SER A 285 -19.19 27.37 -0.22
CA SER A 285 -20.41 26.95 0.48
C SER A 285 -20.87 28.00 1.50
N ARG A 286 -19.92 28.56 2.28
CA ARG A 286 -20.19 29.63 3.25
C ARG A 286 -20.52 30.96 2.58
N GLU A 287 -19.80 31.32 1.52
CA GLU A 287 -19.97 32.58 0.81
C GLU A 287 -21.28 32.65 0.03
N LEU A 288 -21.63 31.57 -0.67
CA LEU A 288 -22.84 31.48 -1.48
C LEU A 288 -24.07 30.98 -0.68
N GLY A 289 -23.86 30.51 0.56
CA GLY A 289 -24.93 30.04 1.44
C GLY A 289 -25.59 28.73 1.00
N VAL A 290 -24.88 27.88 0.24
CA VAL A 290 -25.39 26.62 -0.30
C VAL A 290 -24.63 25.44 0.30
N ASN A 291 -25.35 24.46 0.82
CA ASN A 291 -24.77 23.17 1.22
C ASN A 291 -24.45 22.32 -0.01
N TYR A 292 -23.21 22.36 -0.48
CA TYR A 292 -22.79 21.62 -1.67
C TYR A 292 -22.92 20.08 -1.52
N LYS A 293 -23.01 19.58 -0.28
CA LYS A 293 -23.15 18.13 0.01
C LYS A 293 -24.43 17.52 -0.56
N ASP A 294 -25.45 18.36 -0.77
CA ASP A 294 -26.72 17.94 -1.38
C ASP A 294 -26.61 17.80 -2.92
N TYR A 295 -25.53 18.31 -3.52
CA TYR A 295 -25.31 18.40 -4.97
C TYR A 295 -24.13 17.54 -5.46
N VAL A 296 -23.66 16.58 -4.66
CA VAL A 296 -22.46 15.80 -4.95
C VAL A 296 -22.75 14.76 -6.05
N THR A 297 -22.05 14.89 -7.18
CA THR A 297 -22.08 13.93 -8.30
C THR A 297 -21.39 12.61 -7.93
N HIS A 298 -21.64 11.53 -8.68
CA HIS A 298 -21.01 10.24 -8.39
C HIS A 298 -19.46 10.29 -8.41
N SER A 299 -18.86 11.05 -9.32
CA SER A 299 -17.41 11.25 -9.35
C SER A 299 -16.92 12.06 -8.15
N LEU A 300 -17.63 13.13 -7.79
CA LEU A 300 -17.26 13.94 -6.62
C LEU A 300 -17.40 13.15 -5.31
N LYS A 301 -18.35 12.21 -5.20
CA LYS A 301 -18.44 11.30 -4.04
C LYS A 301 -17.13 10.53 -3.85
N LYS A 302 -16.59 9.93 -4.91
CA LYS A 302 -15.30 9.22 -4.87
C LYS A 302 -14.15 10.16 -4.47
N THR A 303 -14.11 11.36 -5.04
CA THR A 303 -13.10 12.37 -4.65
C THR A 303 -13.25 12.75 -3.18
N MET A 304 -14.47 12.93 -2.68
CA MET A 304 -14.72 13.25 -1.27
C MET A 304 -14.31 12.13 -0.33
N GLU A 305 -14.54 10.86 -0.69
CA GLU A 305 -14.02 9.71 0.07
C GLU A 305 -12.49 9.70 0.14
N VAL A 306 -11.80 10.18 -0.90
CA VAL A 306 -10.34 10.35 -0.88
C VAL A 306 -9.97 11.51 0.05
N VAL A 307 -10.64 12.66 -0.07
CA VAL A 307 -10.40 13.85 0.77
C VAL A 307 -10.64 13.55 2.26
N GLU A 308 -11.69 12.82 2.59
CA GLU A 308 -11.99 12.39 3.96
C GLU A 308 -10.88 11.49 4.51
N ARG A 309 -10.43 10.49 3.74
CA ARG A 309 -9.28 9.65 4.12
C ARG A 309 -7.99 10.46 4.29
N LEU A 310 -7.77 11.47 3.46
CA LEU A 310 -6.61 12.36 3.60
C LEU A 310 -6.67 13.18 4.89
N SER A 311 -7.85 13.55 5.37
CA SER A 311 -7.99 14.30 6.62
C SER A 311 -7.49 13.51 7.85
N GLU A 312 -7.61 12.17 7.82
CA GLU A 312 -7.06 11.27 8.83
C GLU A 312 -5.52 11.16 8.76
N LEU A 313 -4.94 11.48 7.60
CA LEU A 313 -3.51 11.43 7.32
C LEU A 313 -2.85 12.82 7.29
N ARG A 314 -3.48 13.83 7.92
CA ARG A 314 -3.04 15.23 7.85
C ARG A 314 -1.56 15.43 8.20
N GLY A 315 -1.05 14.74 9.22
CA GLY A 315 0.37 14.82 9.61
C GLY A 315 1.31 14.41 8.47
N VAL A 316 1.03 13.27 7.83
CA VAL A 316 1.80 12.75 6.68
C VAL A 316 1.73 13.71 5.49
N ILE A 317 0.57 14.30 5.22
CA ILE A 317 0.41 15.27 4.13
C ILE A 317 1.22 16.53 4.42
N GLU A 318 1.17 17.05 5.65
CA GLU A 318 1.98 18.20 6.06
C GLU A 318 3.48 17.93 5.93
N GLU A 319 3.92 16.70 6.21
CA GLU A 319 5.29 16.24 5.97
C GLU A 319 5.65 16.23 4.47
N ILE A 320 4.79 15.66 3.61
CA ILE A 320 4.99 15.67 2.15
C ILE A 320 5.14 17.12 1.64
N GLN A 321 4.37 18.05 2.19
CA GLN A 321 4.46 19.47 1.83
C GLN A 321 5.76 20.16 2.30
N ARG A 322 6.62 19.48 3.07
CA ARG A 322 7.97 19.95 3.47
C ARG A 322 9.11 19.40 2.60
N ASN A 323 8.82 18.59 1.59
CA ASN A 323 9.80 18.13 0.59
C ASN A 323 10.63 19.31 0.02
N LYS A 324 11.90 19.05 -0.31
CA LYS A 324 12.88 20.05 -0.78
C LYS A 324 12.37 20.90 -1.96
N TYR A 325 11.62 20.31 -2.86
CA TYR A 325 11.09 20.92 -4.08
C TYR A 325 9.61 21.31 -3.96
N SER A 326 9.01 21.15 -2.78
CA SER A 326 7.58 21.39 -2.57
C SER A 326 7.14 22.82 -2.88
N LYS A 327 7.98 23.82 -2.59
CA LYS A 327 7.72 25.23 -2.92
C LYS A 327 7.64 25.45 -4.43
N LEU A 328 8.55 24.85 -5.19
CA LEU A 328 8.54 24.93 -6.65
C LEU A 328 7.26 24.28 -7.20
N SER A 329 6.96 23.06 -6.74
CA SER A 329 5.77 22.30 -7.15
C SER A 329 4.47 23.08 -6.92
N ARG A 330 4.25 23.62 -5.71
CA ARG A 330 3.06 24.42 -5.40
C ARG A 330 3.00 25.73 -6.20
N LYS A 331 4.14 26.39 -6.41
CA LYS A 331 4.20 27.61 -7.22
C LYS A 331 3.77 27.32 -8.66
N THR A 332 4.34 26.28 -9.27
CA THR A 332 3.99 25.84 -10.62
C THR A 332 2.52 25.42 -10.70
N PHE A 333 1.99 24.70 -9.71
CA PHE A 333 0.57 24.36 -9.65
C PHE A 333 -0.33 25.60 -9.70
N ILE A 334 -0.01 26.65 -8.93
CA ILE A 334 -0.78 27.91 -8.90
C ILE A 334 -0.67 28.65 -10.23
N GLU A 335 0.52 28.69 -10.84
CA GLU A 335 0.74 29.32 -12.15
C GLU A 335 -0.10 28.63 -13.23
N VAL A 336 -0.07 27.30 -13.30
CA VAL A 336 -0.90 26.52 -14.23
C VAL A 336 -2.39 26.73 -13.98
N ALA A 337 -2.83 26.80 -12.72
CA ALA A 337 -4.23 27.07 -12.40
C ALA A 337 -4.69 28.45 -12.92
N LYS A 338 -3.83 29.47 -12.85
CA LYS A 338 -4.11 30.80 -13.40
C LYS A 338 -4.13 30.81 -14.93
N GLU A 339 -3.17 30.14 -15.57
CA GLU A 339 -3.15 30.01 -17.04
C GLU A 339 -4.41 29.31 -17.57
N LEU A 340 -4.90 28.29 -16.84
CA LEU A 340 -6.16 27.61 -17.17
C LEU A 340 -7.38 28.54 -16.99
N ASP A 341 -7.43 29.34 -15.93
CA ASP A 341 -8.49 30.34 -15.72
C ASP A 341 -8.50 31.38 -16.87
N GLU A 342 -7.34 31.93 -17.21
CA GLU A 342 -7.21 32.86 -18.35
C GLU A 342 -7.73 32.24 -19.65
N LYS A 343 -7.45 30.96 -19.91
CA LYS A 343 -7.94 30.24 -21.09
C LYS A 343 -9.47 30.10 -21.11
N PHE A 344 -10.11 29.89 -19.97
CA PHE A 344 -11.57 29.77 -19.88
C PHE A 344 -12.28 31.12 -19.96
N ASN A 345 -11.58 32.22 -19.68
CA ASN A 345 -12.09 33.59 -19.77
C ASN A 345 -11.94 34.23 -21.16
N GLN A 346 -11.31 33.54 -22.13
CA GLN A 346 -11.28 34.00 -23.51
C GLN A 346 -12.66 33.80 -24.17
N PRO A 347 -13.21 34.81 -24.86
CA PRO A 347 -14.48 34.66 -25.57
C PRO A 347 -14.35 33.59 -26.67
N SER A 348 -15.34 32.69 -26.72
CA SER A 348 -15.43 31.56 -27.65
C SER A 348 -15.36 31.93 -29.12
#